data_AF-A0A9X7IJ79-F1
#
_entry.id   AF-A0A9X7IJ79-F1
#
_cell.length_a   1.000
_cell.length_b   1.000
_cell.length_c   1.000
_cell.angle_alpha   90.00
_cell.angle_beta   90.00
_cell.angle_gamma   90.00
#
_symmetry.space_group_name_H-M   'P 1'
#
loop_
_entity.id
_entity.type
_entity.pdbx_description
1 polymer ?
#
loop_
_entity_poly.entity_id
_entity_poly.type
_entity_poly.pdbx_seq_one_letter_code
_entity_poly.pdbx_strand_id
1 'polypeptide(L)'
;MKWRLAATTLIPGILIYAAAPAQADEKTYLSYLESHGFKYQNSPGLTTPSGAVQFGKIICENLRKGRPAKDRFGTKVADGVTKVMIDGAQREMCPDTLAAAANPTPTPAVPPPGAGEPPSPG
;
A
#
# COMPACT_ATOMS: atom_id res chain seq x y z
N MET A 1 -8.06 -59.59 25.44
CA MET A 1 -7.61 -58.20 25.64
C MET A 1 -7.79 -57.43 24.34
N LYS A 2 -8.48 -56.29 24.39
CA LYS A 2 -8.86 -55.45 23.25
C LYS A 2 -7.79 -54.38 23.05
N TRP A 3 -7.15 -54.30 21.89
CA TRP A 3 -6.26 -53.18 21.56
C TRP A 3 -6.76 -52.53 20.27
N ARG A 4 -7.51 -51.44 20.43
CA ARG A 4 -7.90 -50.52 19.36
C ARG A 4 -6.73 -49.56 19.15
N LEU A 5 -6.11 -49.58 17.97
CA LEU A 5 -5.19 -48.52 17.56
C LEU A 5 -6.01 -47.43 16.86
N ALA A 6 -6.07 -46.28 17.52
CA ALA A 6 -6.81 -45.10 17.09
C ALA A 6 -6.20 -44.55 15.77
N ALA A 7 -7.05 -44.48 14.74
CA ALA A 7 -6.76 -43.76 13.51
C ALA A 7 -6.56 -42.27 13.84
N THR A 8 -5.32 -41.80 13.70
CA THR A 8 -4.97 -40.40 13.86
C THR A 8 -5.40 -39.67 12.59
N THR A 9 -6.55 -39.03 12.63
CA THR A 9 -7.01 -38.13 11.56
C THR A 9 -6.13 -36.89 11.53
N LEU A 10 -5.28 -36.80 10.51
CA LEU A 10 -4.59 -35.57 10.11
C LEU A 10 -5.64 -34.50 9.82
N ILE A 11 -5.73 -33.49 10.69
CA ILE A 11 -6.46 -32.26 10.42
C ILE A 11 -5.49 -31.37 9.65
N PRO A 12 -5.69 -31.11 8.34
CA PRO A 12 -4.91 -30.09 7.66
C PRO A 12 -5.29 -28.74 8.28
N GLY A 13 -4.40 -28.21 9.12
CA GLY A 13 -4.53 -26.87 9.67
C GLY A 13 -4.55 -25.88 8.52
N ILE A 14 -5.72 -25.29 8.27
CA ILE A 14 -5.87 -24.14 7.39
C ILE A 14 -5.09 -23.01 8.05
N LEU A 15 -3.88 -22.74 7.56
CA LEU A 15 -3.15 -21.50 7.82
C LEU A 15 -3.96 -20.38 7.16
N ILE A 16 -4.99 -19.89 7.84
CA ILE A 16 -5.57 -18.60 7.51
C ILE A 16 -4.48 -17.59 7.84
N TYR A 17 -3.70 -17.24 6.82
CA TYR A 17 -2.84 -16.07 6.85
C TYR A 17 -3.80 -14.87 6.91
N ALA A 18 -4.28 -14.58 8.12
CA ALA A 18 -4.92 -13.31 8.41
C ALA A 18 -3.85 -12.28 8.08
N ALA A 19 -3.96 -11.65 6.91
CA ALA A 19 -3.26 -10.43 6.62
C ALA A 19 -3.74 -9.45 7.69
N ALA A 20 -2.98 -9.38 8.79
CA ALA A 20 -3.14 -8.33 9.78
C ALA A 20 -3.28 -7.04 8.97
N PRO A 21 -4.30 -6.21 9.25
CA PRO A 21 -4.56 -5.01 8.47
C PRO A 21 -3.23 -4.29 8.41
N ALA A 22 -2.57 -4.25 7.24
CA ALA A 22 -1.14 -3.95 7.12
C ALA A 22 -0.85 -2.77 8.04
N GLN A 23 -0.36 -3.08 9.25
CA GLN A 23 -0.15 -2.08 10.27
C GLN A 23 1.01 -1.36 9.64
N ALA A 24 0.73 -0.16 9.10
CA ALA A 24 1.74 0.66 8.48
C ALA A 24 2.90 0.65 9.46
N ASP A 25 4.00 -0.04 9.15
CA ASP A 25 4.96 -0.36 10.20
C ASP A 25 5.76 0.91 10.45
N GLU A 26 5.21 1.72 11.36
CA GLU A 26 5.67 3.09 11.58
C GLU A 26 7.10 3.07 12.10
N LYS A 27 7.43 2.03 12.87
CA LYS A 27 8.75 1.85 13.45
C LYS A 27 9.76 1.49 12.36
N THR A 28 9.49 0.50 11.52
CA THR A 28 10.40 0.13 10.44
C THR A 28 10.45 1.22 9.37
N TYR A 29 9.37 1.94 9.12
CA TYR A 29 9.37 3.14 8.29
C TYR A 29 10.32 4.21 8.83
N LEU A 30 10.22 4.56 10.12
CA LEU A 30 11.12 5.55 10.73
C LEU A 30 12.58 5.07 10.70
N SER A 31 12.83 3.78 10.95
CA SER A 31 14.16 3.17 10.82
C SER A 31 14.67 3.16 9.38
N TYR A 32 13.78 3.01 8.40
CA TYR A 32 14.09 3.11 6.97
C TYR A 32 14.50 4.54 6.64
N LEU A 33 13.72 5.54 7.07
CA LEU A 33 14.08 6.95 6.88
C LEU A 33 15.46 7.25 7.45
N GLU A 34 15.71 6.84 8.69
CA GLU A 34 16.99 7.06 9.37
C GLU A 34 18.16 6.39 8.64
N SER A 35 18.03 5.11 8.30
CA SER A 35 19.10 4.33 7.63
C SER A 35 19.38 4.82 6.21
N HIS A 36 18.39 5.43 5.55
CA HIS A 36 18.55 6.05 4.22
C HIS A 36 18.90 7.54 4.28
N GLY A 37 19.30 8.05 5.45
CA GLY A 37 19.84 9.40 5.60
C GLY A 37 18.80 10.51 5.55
N PHE A 38 17.51 10.19 5.73
CA PHE A 38 16.46 11.19 5.83
C PHE A 38 16.75 12.15 7.00
N LYS A 39 16.55 13.43 6.74
CA LYS A 39 16.62 14.48 7.75
C LYS A 39 15.28 15.18 7.82
N TYR A 40 14.81 15.42 9.04
CA TYR A 40 13.62 16.21 9.29
C TYR A 40 13.86 17.63 8.77
N GLN A 41 12.95 18.08 7.92
CA GLN A 41 13.04 19.37 7.26
C GLN A 41 12.27 20.40 8.06
N ASN A 42 12.60 21.68 7.90
CA ASN A 42 11.79 22.77 8.44
C ASN A 42 10.53 23.05 7.58
N SER A 43 9.87 21.98 7.14
CA SER A 43 8.62 22.01 6.39
C SER A 43 7.46 21.65 7.33
N PRO A 44 6.28 22.29 7.18
CA PRO A 44 5.13 21.99 8.03
C PRO A 44 4.80 20.48 8.02
N GLY A 45 4.74 19.87 9.20
CA GLY A 45 4.46 18.43 9.35
C GLY A 45 5.64 17.49 9.08
N LEU A 46 6.84 18.00 8.76
CA LEU A 46 8.06 17.21 8.51
C LEU A 46 9.20 17.50 9.51
N THR A 47 8.88 18.21 10.59
CA THR A 47 9.83 18.57 11.66
C THR A 47 9.94 17.49 12.73
N THR A 48 9.05 16.50 12.74
CA THR A 48 8.97 15.47 13.79
C THR A 48 8.77 14.07 13.21
N PRO A 49 9.17 13.01 13.94
CA PRO A 49 8.90 11.62 13.57
C PRO A 49 7.41 11.35 13.33
N SER A 50 6.54 11.84 14.22
CA SER A 50 5.09 11.66 14.10
C SER A 50 4.52 12.29 12.82
N GLY A 51 5.03 13.47 12.43
CA GLY A 51 4.65 14.10 11.17
C GLY A 51 5.11 13.30 9.94
N ALA A 52 6.35 12.80 9.96
CA ALA A 52 6.86 11.93 8.90
C ALA A 52 6.03 10.64 8.75
N VAL A 53 5.56 10.05 9.86
CA VAL A 53 4.66 8.89 9.85
C VAL A 53 3.31 9.24 9.24
N GLN A 54 2.69 10.38 9.62
CA GLN A 54 1.43 10.81 9.02
C GLN A 54 1.56 10.98 7.50
N PHE A 55 2.68 11.52 7.04
CA PHE A 55 2.92 11.70 5.62
C PHE A 55 3.16 10.37 4.91
N GLY A 56 3.89 9.45 5.52
CA GLY A 56 4.03 8.08 5.02
C GLY A 56 2.66 7.40 4.81
N LYS A 57 1.73 7.58 5.76
CA LYS A 57 0.36 7.05 5.65
C LYS A 57 -0.42 7.70 4.50
N ILE A 58 -0.32 9.01 4.31
CA ILE A 58 -0.98 9.73 3.21
C ILE A 58 -0.42 9.28 1.86
N ILE A 59 0.91 9.22 1.72
CA ILE A 59 1.59 8.69 0.53
C ILE A 59 1.05 7.30 0.21
N CYS A 60 0.99 6.46 1.23
CA CYS A 60 0.53 5.10 1.10
C CYS A 60 -0.94 4.99 0.68
N GLU A 61 -1.83 5.83 1.23
CA GLU A 61 -3.24 5.90 0.81
C GLU A 61 -3.37 6.34 -0.66
N ASN A 62 -2.56 7.31 -1.09
CA ASN A 62 -2.58 7.77 -2.48
C ASN A 62 -2.15 6.68 -3.44
N LEU A 63 -1.08 5.96 -3.11
CA LEU A 63 -0.56 4.88 -3.94
C LEU A 63 -1.55 3.72 -4.04
N ARG A 64 -2.22 3.36 -2.94
CA ARG A 64 -3.30 2.35 -2.96
C ARG A 64 -4.49 2.77 -3.84
N LYS A 65 -4.68 4.07 -4.04
CA LYS A 65 -5.72 4.63 -4.93
C LYS A 65 -5.23 4.84 -6.37
N GLY A 66 -4.01 4.44 -6.71
CA GLY A 66 -3.42 4.65 -8.04
C GLY A 66 -3.10 6.13 -8.33
N ARG A 67 -3.00 6.97 -7.30
CA ARG A 67 -2.66 8.40 -7.43
C ARG A 67 -1.17 8.64 -7.18
N PRO A 68 -0.63 9.78 -7.63
CA PRO A 68 0.74 10.17 -7.32
C PRO A 68 0.99 10.19 -5.80
N ALA A 69 2.18 9.76 -5.37
CA ALA A 69 2.54 9.74 -3.95
C ALA A 69 2.34 11.09 -3.25
N LYS A 70 2.62 12.18 -3.96
CA LYS A 70 2.51 13.56 -3.46
C LYS A 70 1.10 14.17 -3.61
N ASP A 71 0.11 13.37 -4.01
CA ASP A 71 -1.27 13.82 -4.09
C ASP A 71 -1.75 14.28 -2.69
N ARG A 72 -2.58 15.33 -2.62
CA ARG A 72 -3.07 15.95 -1.37
C ARG A 72 -2.05 16.67 -0.47
N PHE A 73 -0.77 16.71 -0.82
CA PHE A 73 0.16 17.61 -0.14
C PHE A 73 0.04 19.02 -0.74
N GLY A 74 -0.06 20.04 0.12
CA GLY A 74 0.09 21.42 -0.34
C GLY A 74 1.48 21.65 -0.92
N THR A 75 1.63 22.60 -1.86
CA THR A 75 2.86 22.81 -2.65
C THR A 75 4.13 22.89 -1.78
N LYS A 76 4.10 23.69 -0.71
CA LYS A 76 5.22 23.86 0.24
C LYS A 76 5.61 22.56 0.97
N VAL A 77 4.66 21.66 1.16
CA VAL A 77 4.85 20.39 1.86
C VAL A 77 5.35 19.34 0.87
N ALA A 78 4.80 19.35 -0.34
CA ALA A 78 5.20 18.45 -1.42
C ALA A 78 6.70 18.56 -1.74
N ASP A 79 7.30 19.76 -1.64
CA ASP A 79 8.76 19.94 -1.78
C ASP A 79 9.57 19.21 -0.69
N GLY A 80 9.04 19.14 0.53
CA GLY A 80 9.66 18.41 1.64
C GLY A 80 9.48 16.89 1.59
N VAL A 81 8.49 16.40 0.83
CA VAL A 81 8.29 14.95 0.61
C VAL A 81 9.38 14.44 -0.34
N THR A 82 10.39 13.76 0.21
CA THR A 82 11.53 13.26 -0.56
C THR A 82 11.25 11.88 -1.16
N LYS A 83 12.11 11.44 -2.09
CA LYS A 83 12.04 10.08 -2.65
C LYS A 83 12.18 9.02 -1.55
N VAL A 84 13.04 9.24 -0.55
CA VAL A 84 13.25 8.31 0.58
C VAL A 84 11.97 8.10 1.38
N MET A 85 11.17 9.16 1.58
CA MET A 85 9.85 9.02 2.21
C MET A 85 8.88 8.18 1.40
N ILE A 86 8.87 8.38 0.08
CA ILE A 86 7.99 7.65 -0.82
C ILE A 86 8.39 6.17 -0.86
N ASP A 87 9.69 5.88 -1.03
CA ASP A 87 10.23 4.52 -1.06
C ASP A 87 9.97 3.80 0.29
N GLY A 88 10.21 4.48 1.41
CA GLY A 88 9.96 3.94 2.74
C GLY A 88 8.47 3.68 2.98
N ALA A 89 7.59 4.59 2.58
CA ALA A 89 6.15 4.40 2.71
C ALA A 89 5.65 3.21 1.87
N GLN A 90 6.17 3.05 0.65
CA GLN A 90 5.85 1.90 -0.19
C GLN A 90 6.32 0.58 0.41
N ARG A 91 7.55 0.53 0.93
CA ARG A 91 8.15 -0.73 1.41
C ARG A 91 7.62 -1.14 2.78
N GLU A 92 7.53 -0.18 3.69
CA GLU A 92 7.26 -0.44 5.10
C GLU A 92 5.78 -0.26 5.46
N MET A 93 5.03 0.59 4.73
CA MET A 93 3.62 0.88 5.06
C MET A 93 2.59 0.27 4.10
N CYS A 94 2.90 0.11 2.81
CA CYS A 94 2.02 -0.60 1.86
C CYS A 94 2.80 -1.34 0.77
N PRO A 95 3.45 -2.46 1.14
CA PRO A 95 4.16 -3.31 0.19
C PRO A 95 3.24 -3.89 -0.89
N ASP A 96 1.92 -3.95 -0.66
CA ASP A 96 0.93 -4.32 -1.67
C ASP A 96 0.95 -3.40 -2.90
N THR A 97 1.31 -2.13 -2.72
CA THR A 97 1.42 -1.17 -3.83
C THR A 97 2.60 -1.46 -4.74
N LEU A 98 3.63 -2.17 -4.26
CA LEU A 98 4.76 -2.61 -5.08
C LEU A 98 4.34 -3.76 -6.00
N ALA A 99 3.53 -4.69 -5.50
CA ALA A 99 2.97 -5.77 -6.32
C ALA A 99 1.96 -5.25 -7.34
N ALA A 100 1.12 -4.28 -6.96
CA ALA A 100 0.19 -3.61 -7.87
C ALA A 100 0.90 -2.77 -8.95
N ALA A 101 2.06 -2.18 -8.64
CA ALA A 101 2.89 -1.49 -9.64
C ALA A 101 3.58 -2.47 -10.60
N ALA A 102 3.94 -3.68 -10.13
CA ALA A 102 4.57 -4.71 -10.94
C ALA A 102 3.56 -5.46 -11.86
N ASN A 103 2.29 -5.53 -11.46
CA ASN A 103 1.18 -6.03 -12.26
C ASN A 103 0.11 -4.94 -12.35
N PRO A 104 0.25 -3.98 -13.29
CA PRO A 104 -0.83 -3.05 -13.56
C PRO A 104 -1.97 -3.86 -14.18
N THR A 105 -2.91 -4.36 -13.37
CA THR A 105 -4.18 -4.87 -13.89
C THR A 105 -4.77 -3.74 -14.72
N PRO A 106 -4.94 -3.89 -16.05
CA PRO A 106 -5.58 -2.86 -16.83
C PRO A 106 -6.98 -2.67 -16.22
N THR A 107 -7.26 -1.44 -15.78
CA THR A 107 -8.60 -1.00 -15.43
C THR A 107 -9.54 -1.53 -16.52
N PRO A 108 -10.62 -2.28 -16.20
CA PRO A 108 -11.63 -2.57 -17.19
C PRO A 108 -12.11 -1.22 -17.70
N ALA A 109 -11.75 -0.88 -18.92
CA ALA A 109 -12.18 0.35 -19.56
C ALA A 109 -13.71 0.34 -19.52
N VAL A 110 -14.29 1.25 -18.74
CA VAL A 110 -15.70 1.59 -18.88
C VAL A 110 -15.85 2.01 -20.35
N PRO A 111 -16.61 1.27 -21.18
CA PRO A 111 -16.75 1.65 -22.58
C PRO A 111 -17.36 3.05 -22.63
N PRO A 112 -16.90 3.94 -23.54
CA PRO A 112 -17.50 5.25 -23.70
C PRO A 112 -19.00 5.08 -23.99
N PRO A 113 -19.89 5.85 -23.34
CA PRO A 113 -21.30 5.80 -23.65
C PRO A 113 -21.48 6.35 -25.07
N GLY A 114 -21.76 5.46 -26.04
CA GLY A 114 -22.04 5.87 -27.41
C GLY A 114 -21.73 4.86 -28.52
N ALA A 115 -21.05 3.75 -28.25
CA ALA A 115 -20.81 2.72 -29.26
C ALA A 115 -21.77 1.54 -29.10
N GLY A 116 -23.02 1.70 -29.52
CA GLY A 116 -24.00 0.63 -29.40
C GLY A 116 -25.39 0.93 -29.92
N GLU A 117 -25.52 1.44 -31.13
CA GLU A 117 -26.79 1.36 -31.86
C GLU A 117 -26.51 0.72 -33.23
N PRO A 118 -26.86 -0.55 -33.46
CA PRO A 118 -26.83 -1.15 -34.79
C PRO A 118 -28.03 -0.63 -35.61
N PRO A 119 -27.88 -0.35 -36.92
CA PRO A 119 -29.01 0.02 -37.75
C PRO A 119 -29.98 -1.16 -37.88
N SER A 120 -31.26 -0.92 -37.61
CA SER A 120 -32.36 -1.86 -37.91
C SER A 120 -32.43 -2.12 -39.42
N PRO A 121 -32.53 -3.39 -39.88
CA PRO A 121 -32.85 -3.68 -41.26
C PRO A 121 -34.36 -3.52 -41.49
N GLY A 122 -34.73 -2.73 -42.50
CA GLY A 122 -36.05 -2.74 -43.14
C GLY A 122 -36.08 -3.67 -44.36
#